data_AF-A0A843GCV8-F1
#
_entry.id   AF-A0A843GCV8-F1
#
_cell.length_a   1.000
_cell.length_b   1.000
_cell.length_c   1.000
_cell.angle_alpha   90.00
_cell.angle_beta   90.00
_cell.angle_gamma   90.00
#
_symmetry.space_group_name_H-M   'P 1'
#
loop_
_entity.id
_entity.type
_entity.pdbx_description
1 polymer ?
#
loop_
_entity_poly.entity_id
_entity_poly.type
_entity_poly.pdbx_seq_one_letter_code
_entity_poly.pdbx_strand_id
1 'polypeptide(L)'
;MIKESEKFLNEIEKERLYLTNLKKDFKDLESFLEIYELLKSNLDKLQEMKESMDESGYTAPFRSLNRYGSRVSEDVDFEELGEISRHNQIFRNKASAKKNSFDRVKYAISAHRIALGNLEEYAKIRCKDCKKSYRVSSFLDNGKVCKCGSSNFEFKINHSGVHRLEIIPYLPLSGNYMVLMSGLSSWGRESFKRVLNVLKQQRRGVVKTVTPIVKYKENGRTITKRVPLDSEFADSYEDELRRRFGKGVRIERLEFHRTKPTIINDKHTCTNLALAYV
;
A
#
# COMPACT_ATOMS: atom_id res chain seq x y z
N MET A 1 -20.51 5.67 -2.29
CA MET A 1 -19.27 4.85 -2.35
C MET A 1 -18.47 5.00 -3.65
N ILE A 2 -18.59 4.19 -4.73
CA ILE A 2 -17.68 4.33 -5.90
C ILE A 2 -17.71 5.75 -6.49
N LYS A 3 -18.89 6.23 -6.93
CA LYS A 3 -19.04 7.57 -7.54
C LYS A 3 -18.56 8.71 -6.62
N GLU A 4 -18.80 8.56 -5.33
CA GLU A 4 -18.42 9.52 -4.30
C GLU A 4 -16.90 9.55 -4.09
N SER A 5 -16.28 8.38 -3.98
CA SER A 5 -14.82 8.26 -3.91
C SER A 5 -14.16 8.81 -5.17
N GLU A 6 -14.71 8.54 -6.35
CA GLU A 6 -14.18 9.07 -7.62
C GLU A 6 -14.34 10.58 -7.71
N LYS A 7 -15.49 11.13 -7.29
CA LYS A 7 -15.71 12.57 -7.24
C LYS A 7 -14.66 13.24 -6.36
N PHE A 8 -14.44 12.74 -5.15
CA PHE A 8 -13.49 13.33 -4.21
C PHE A 8 -12.04 13.18 -4.67
N LEU A 9 -11.65 12.01 -5.20
CA LEU A 9 -10.31 11.83 -5.77
C LEU A 9 -10.08 12.77 -6.96
N ASN A 10 -11.11 13.04 -7.77
CA ASN A 10 -11.01 14.00 -8.88
C ASN A 10 -10.97 15.46 -8.39
N GLU A 11 -11.60 15.79 -7.26
CA GLU A 11 -11.46 17.10 -6.61
C GLU A 11 -10.00 17.33 -6.20
N ILE A 12 -9.38 16.35 -5.51
CA ILE A 12 -7.95 16.39 -5.14
C ILE A 12 -7.05 16.55 -6.38
N GLU A 13 -7.38 15.89 -7.50
CA GLU A 13 -6.61 16.01 -8.73
C GLU A 13 -6.69 17.41 -9.35
N LYS A 14 -7.84 18.08 -9.27
CA LYS A 14 -8.04 19.44 -9.77
C LYS A 14 -7.39 20.49 -8.88
N GLU A 15 -7.34 20.22 -7.58
CA GLU A 15 -6.67 21.07 -6.60
C GLU A 15 -5.15 21.10 -6.78
N ARG A 16 -4.58 20.28 -7.70
CA ARG A 16 -3.16 20.19 -8.12
C ARG A 16 -2.38 21.40 -7.64
N LEU A 17 -1.95 21.26 -6.40
CA LEU A 17 -1.40 22.34 -5.62
C LEU A 17 -0.22 22.92 -6.41
N TYR A 18 -0.03 24.24 -6.35
CA TYR A 18 1.11 24.97 -6.92
C TYR A 18 2.41 24.61 -6.17
N LEU A 19 2.69 23.32 -5.93
CA LEU A 19 3.83 22.79 -5.17
C LEU A 19 5.09 22.70 -6.03
N THR A 20 5.10 23.32 -7.22
CA THR A 20 6.22 23.22 -8.16
C THR A 20 7.51 23.78 -7.55
N ASN A 21 7.45 24.60 -6.50
CA ASN A 21 8.64 25.01 -5.77
C ASN A 21 8.38 25.29 -4.27
N LEU A 22 7.96 24.25 -3.53
CA LEU A 22 7.58 24.37 -2.11
C LEU A 22 8.54 25.18 -1.21
N LYS A 23 9.84 25.16 -1.49
CA LYS A 23 10.84 25.97 -0.77
C LYS A 23 10.66 27.49 -0.97
N LYS A 24 10.16 27.92 -2.13
CA LYS A 24 9.79 29.32 -2.44
C LYS A 24 8.36 29.64 -2.04
N ASP A 25 7.49 28.63 -2.01
CA ASP A 25 6.07 28.80 -1.72
C ASP A 25 5.80 28.96 -0.21
N PHE A 26 6.65 28.38 0.66
CA PHE A 26 6.62 28.62 2.11
C PHE A 26 7.29 29.93 2.51
N LYS A 27 6.70 31.05 2.07
CA LYS A 27 7.18 32.41 2.41
C LYS A 27 6.96 32.73 3.89
N ASP A 28 5.89 32.20 4.46
CA ASP A 28 5.43 32.52 5.81
C ASP A 28 4.69 31.32 6.45
N LEU A 29 4.42 31.44 7.76
CA LEU A 29 3.79 30.38 8.54
C LEU A 29 2.38 30.05 8.04
N GLU A 30 1.61 31.03 7.58
CA GLU A 30 0.22 30.85 7.19
C GLU A 30 0.12 30.03 5.90
N SER A 31 0.90 30.40 4.87
CA SER A 31 1.00 29.63 3.62
C SER A 31 1.40 28.17 3.85
N PHE A 32 2.32 27.92 4.80
CA PHE A 32 2.71 26.56 5.16
C PHE A 32 1.56 25.79 5.84
N LEU A 33 0.86 26.43 6.79
CA LEU A 33 -0.24 25.82 7.52
C LEU A 33 -1.43 25.53 6.61
N GLU A 34 -1.74 26.38 5.65
CA GLU A 34 -2.82 26.17 4.68
C GLU A 34 -2.63 24.87 3.90
N ILE A 35 -1.42 24.65 3.36
CA ILE A 35 -1.08 23.42 2.63
C ILE A 35 -1.14 22.20 3.57
N TYR A 36 -0.62 22.34 4.78
CA TYR A 36 -0.64 21.25 5.75
C TYR A 36 -2.07 20.86 6.17
N GLU A 37 -2.91 21.85 6.50
CA GLU A 37 -4.31 21.67 6.90
C GLU A 37 -5.13 21.06 5.75
N LEU A 38 -4.91 21.50 4.51
CA LEU A 38 -5.54 20.90 3.33
C LEU A 38 -5.19 19.42 3.18
N LEU A 39 -3.90 19.08 3.23
CA LEU A 39 -3.45 17.69 3.11
C LEU A 39 -3.94 16.82 4.27
N LYS A 40 -4.04 17.39 5.49
CA LYS A 40 -4.60 16.70 6.66
C LYS A 40 -6.10 16.46 6.50
N SER A 41 -6.87 17.47 6.13
CA SER A 41 -8.31 17.36 5.85
C SER A 41 -8.60 16.32 4.77
N ASN A 42 -7.83 16.32 3.68
CA ASN A 42 -7.94 15.32 2.63
C ASN A 42 -7.64 13.91 3.15
N LEU A 43 -6.59 13.76 3.97
CA LEU A 43 -6.25 12.48 4.58
C LEU A 43 -7.36 11.95 5.49
N ASP A 44 -7.95 12.80 6.33
CA ASP A 44 -9.00 12.41 7.28
C ASP A 44 -10.24 11.91 6.53
N LYS A 45 -10.70 12.67 5.53
CA LYS A 45 -11.82 12.28 4.66
C LYS A 45 -11.53 11.00 3.86
N LEU A 46 -10.30 10.80 3.39
CA LEU A 46 -9.91 9.54 2.74
C LEU A 46 -9.95 8.34 3.71
N GLN A 47 -9.60 8.53 4.98
CA GLN A 47 -9.65 7.49 6.00
C GLN A 47 -11.10 7.09 6.30
N GLU A 48 -11.99 8.06 6.49
CA GLU A 48 -13.43 7.82 6.65
C GLU A 48 -14.01 7.05 5.45
N MET A 49 -13.66 7.44 4.22
CA MET A 49 -14.07 6.71 3.01
C MET A 49 -13.56 5.27 3.00
N LYS A 50 -12.30 5.05 3.37
CA LYS A 50 -11.71 3.72 3.43
C LYS A 50 -12.47 2.84 4.43
N GLU A 51 -12.78 3.36 5.61
CA GLU A 51 -13.54 2.64 6.65
C GLU A 51 -14.94 2.29 6.16
N SER A 52 -15.67 3.23 5.58
CA SER A 52 -16.99 2.98 5.00
C SER A 52 -16.97 1.96 3.84
N MET A 53 -15.90 1.97 3.03
CA MET A 53 -15.69 0.97 1.97
C MET A 53 -15.34 -0.42 2.52
N ASP A 54 -14.57 -0.47 3.61
CA ASP A 54 -14.24 -1.70 4.34
C ASP A 54 -15.52 -2.35 4.89
N GLU A 55 -16.38 -1.57 5.55
CA GLU A 55 -17.70 -1.99 6.04
C GLU A 55 -18.61 -2.48 4.90
N SER A 56 -18.55 -1.81 3.75
CA SER A 56 -19.29 -2.18 2.54
C SER A 56 -18.74 -3.42 1.81
N GLY A 57 -17.70 -4.07 2.34
CA GLY A 57 -17.14 -5.32 1.82
C GLY A 57 -16.19 -5.18 0.63
N TYR A 58 -15.56 -4.01 0.44
CA TYR A 58 -14.63 -3.78 -0.69
C TYR A 58 -13.29 -4.51 -0.52
N THR A 59 -12.99 -5.05 0.67
CA THR A 59 -11.81 -5.89 0.94
C THR A 59 -11.81 -7.20 0.17
N ALA A 60 -12.99 -7.76 -0.10
CA ALA A 60 -13.12 -9.06 -0.74
C ALA A 60 -14.27 -9.08 -1.76
N PRO A 61 -14.21 -8.25 -2.81
CA PRO A 61 -15.35 -7.96 -3.68
C PRO A 61 -15.71 -9.14 -4.61
N PHE A 62 -14.85 -10.16 -4.71
CA PHE A 62 -15.06 -11.36 -5.51
C PHE A 62 -15.61 -12.56 -4.70
N ARG A 63 -15.84 -12.43 -3.38
CA ARG A 63 -16.30 -13.57 -2.55
C ARG A 63 -17.62 -14.19 -3.02
N SER A 64 -18.54 -13.39 -3.57
CA SER A 64 -19.82 -13.85 -4.08
C SER A 64 -19.71 -14.65 -5.39
N LEU A 65 -18.69 -14.38 -6.21
CA LEU A 65 -18.47 -15.07 -7.49
C LEU A 65 -18.02 -16.53 -7.29
N ASN A 66 -17.32 -16.84 -6.21
CA ASN A 66 -16.86 -18.19 -5.92
C ASN A 66 -18.01 -19.15 -5.54
N ARG A 67 -19.19 -18.64 -5.15
CA ARG A 67 -20.36 -19.50 -4.85
C ARG A 67 -21.07 -20.00 -6.10
N TYR A 68 -21.07 -19.22 -7.18
CA TYR A 68 -21.76 -19.56 -8.43
C TYR A 68 -20.87 -20.31 -9.44
N GLY A 69 -19.57 -20.47 -9.15
CA GLY A 69 -18.63 -21.18 -10.02
C GLY A 69 -18.63 -22.71 -9.85
N SER A 70 -19.45 -23.27 -8.96
CA SER A 70 -19.50 -24.71 -8.72
C SER A 70 -20.76 -25.33 -9.32
N ARG A 71 -20.54 -26.06 -10.42
CA ARG A 71 -21.48 -26.97 -11.12
C ARG A 71 -22.59 -26.26 -11.91
N VAL A 72 -22.27 -25.96 -13.17
CA VAL A 72 -23.31 -25.93 -14.21
C VAL A 72 -23.78 -27.39 -14.34
N SER A 73 -25.07 -27.65 -14.10
CA SER A 73 -25.67 -28.97 -14.33
C SER A 73 -25.56 -29.30 -15.82
N GLU A 74 -25.47 -30.59 -16.20
CA GLU A 74 -25.44 -31.01 -17.61
C GLU A 74 -26.74 -30.66 -18.38
N ASP A 75 -27.78 -30.20 -17.67
CA ASP A 75 -29.12 -29.89 -18.20
C ASP A 75 -29.40 -28.38 -18.43
N VAL A 76 -28.36 -27.53 -18.53
CA VAL A 76 -28.55 -26.08 -18.74
C VAL A 76 -28.62 -25.76 -20.23
N ASP A 77 -29.70 -25.10 -20.66
CA ASP A 77 -29.92 -24.72 -22.05
C ASP A 77 -28.83 -23.77 -22.60
N PHE A 78 -28.57 -23.81 -23.91
CA PHE A 78 -27.52 -23.02 -24.56
C PHE A 78 -27.77 -21.50 -24.42
N GLU A 79 -29.03 -21.07 -24.39
CA GLU A 79 -29.38 -19.67 -24.10
C GLU A 79 -29.10 -19.30 -22.63
N GLU A 80 -29.44 -20.17 -21.68
CA GLU A 80 -29.13 -19.98 -20.25
C GLU A 80 -27.63 -19.92 -19.97
N LEU A 81 -26.81 -20.70 -20.68
CA LEU A 81 -25.35 -20.63 -20.63
C LEU A 81 -24.80 -19.25 -21.05
N GLY A 82 -25.39 -18.66 -22.11
CA GLY A 82 -25.05 -17.31 -22.58
C GLY A 82 -25.39 -16.23 -21.55
N GLU A 83 -26.57 -16.33 -20.93
CA GLU A 83 -27.01 -15.39 -19.88
C GLU A 83 -26.16 -15.50 -18.61
N ILE A 84 -25.85 -16.72 -18.16
CA ILE A 84 -24.96 -16.97 -17.01
C ILE A 84 -23.57 -16.38 -17.26
N SER A 85 -23.03 -16.54 -18.47
CA SER A 85 -21.74 -15.96 -18.85
C SER A 85 -21.76 -14.44 -18.80
N ARG A 86 -22.79 -13.80 -19.39
CA ARG A 86 -22.98 -12.34 -19.36
C ARG A 86 -23.16 -11.83 -17.93
N HIS A 87 -23.97 -12.51 -17.12
CA HIS A 87 -24.17 -12.20 -15.72
C HIS A 87 -22.83 -12.25 -14.97
N ASN A 88 -22.08 -13.35 -15.07
CA ASN A 88 -20.76 -13.50 -14.47
C ASN A 88 -19.78 -12.39 -14.89
N GLN A 89 -19.78 -11.99 -16.17
CA GLN A 89 -18.99 -10.86 -16.66
C GLN A 89 -19.36 -9.55 -15.94
N ILE A 90 -20.65 -9.26 -15.79
CA ILE A 90 -21.15 -8.06 -15.09
C ILE A 90 -20.71 -8.06 -13.62
N PHE A 91 -20.84 -9.19 -12.91
CA PHE A 91 -20.40 -9.28 -11.50
C PHE A 91 -18.88 -9.14 -11.36
N ARG A 92 -18.10 -9.73 -12.27
CA ARG A 92 -16.63 -9.53 -12.31
C ARG A 92 -16.27 -8.08 -12.55
N ASN A 93 -16.94 -7.40 -13.47
CA ASN A 93 -16.71 -5.98 -13.76
C ASN A 93 -17.04 -5.10 -12.55
N LYS A 94 -18.19 -5.35 -11.88
CA LYS A 94 -18.57 -4.66 -10.64
C LYS A 94 -17.55 -4.90 -9.53
N ALA A 95 -17.10 -6.14 -9.34
CA ALA A 95 -16.11 -6.49 -8.32
C ALA A 95 -14.74 -5.84 -8.60
N SER A 96 -14.33 -5.80 -9.87
CA SER A 96 -13.11 -5.12 -10.33
C SER A 96 -13.18 -3.62 -10.08
N ALA A 97 -14.30 -2.97 -10.42
CA ALA A 97 -14.52 -1.55 -10.16
C ALA A 97 -14.44 -1.22 -8.65
N LYS A 98 -15.07 -2.04 -7.80
CA LYS A 98 -14.95 -1.92 -6.33
C LYS A 98 -13.49 -2.00 -5.88
N LYS A 99 -12.77 -3.04 -6.33
CA LYS A 99 -11.37 -3.23 -5.98
C LYS A 99 -10.50 -2.04 -6.42
N ASN A 100 -10.68 -1.56 -7.65
CA ASN A 100 -9.89 -0.47 -8.21
C ASN A 100 -10.15 0.84 -7.46
N SER A 101 -11.40 1.19 -7.21
CA SER A 101 -11.78 2.37 -6.42
C SER A 101 -11.18 2.29 -5.00
N PHE A 102 -11.26 1.12 -4.35
CA PHE A 102 -10.71 0.93 -3.02
C PHE A 102 -9.18 1.01 -2.98
N ASP A 103 -8.50 0.41 -3.97
CA ASP A 103 -7.05 0.50 -4.10
C ASP A 103 -6.63 1.96 -4.33
N ARG A 104 -7.33 2.73 -5.18
CA ARG A 104 -7.04 4.17 -5.40
C ARG A 104 -7.09 4.97 -4.10
N VAL A 105 -8.12 4.76 -3.27
CA VAL A 105 -8.22 5.41 -1.95
C VAL A 105 -7.02 5.06 -1.07
N LYS A 106 -6.60 3.78 -1.02
CA LYS A 106 -5.40 3.38 -0.25
C LYS A 106 -4.12 4.03 -0.73
N TYR A 107 -3.92 4.15 -2.04
CA TYR A 107 -2.77 4.87 -2.60
C TYR A 107 -2.82 6.35 -2.26
N ALA A 108 -4.00 6.99 -2.37
CA ALA A 108 -4.19 8.39 -1.98
C ALA A 108 -3.86 8.62 -0.50
N ILE A 109 -4.34 7.77 0.41
CA ILE A 109 -4.03 7.84 1.85
C ILE A 109 -2.52 7.77 2.08
N SER A 110 -1.86 6.77 1.48
CA SER A 110 -0.42 6.60 1.63
C SER A 110 0.36 7.81 1.09
N ALA A 111 -0.07 8.39 -0.04
CA ALA A 111 0.55 9.56 -0.63
C ALA A 111 0.45 10.79 0.31
N HIS A 112 -0.73 11.04 0.88
CA HIS A 112 -0.92 12.12 1.86
C HIS A 112 -0.10 11.92 3.12
N ARG A 113 0.00 10.69 3.63
CA ARG A 113 0.87 10.37 4.79
C ARG A 113 2.34 10.66 4.52
N ILE A 114 2.83 10.33 3.32
CA ILE A 114 4.21 10.66 2.90
C ILE A 114 4.39 12.18 2.84
N ALA A 115 3.44 12.90 2.23
CA ALA A 115 3.51 14.36 2.11
C ALA A 115 3.53 15.06 3.48
N LEU A 116 2.56 14.74 4.35
CA LEU A 116 2.48 15.29 5.71
C LEU A 116 3.72 14.95 6.54
N GLY A 117 4.26 13.74 6.44
CA GLY A 117 5.49 13.36 7.12
C GLY A 117 6.69 14.23 6.71
N ASN A 118 6.82 14.55 5.41
CA ASN A 118 7.87 15.45 4.93
C ASN A 118 7.66 16.90 5.40
N LEU A 119 6.42 17.37 5.46
CA LEU A 119 6.10 18.72 5.94
C LEU A 119 6.34 18.86 7.45
N GLU A 120 5.97 17.84 8.22
CA GLU A 120 6.17 17.77 9.67
C GLU A 120 7.66 17.77 10.03
N GLU A 121 8.49 17.06 9.27
CA GLU A 121 9.95 17.07 9.46
C GLU A 121 10.63 18.35 8.95
N TYR A 122 10.02 19.04 7.98
CA TYR A 122 10.55 20.29 7.41
C TYR A 122 10.37 21.49 8.35
N ALA A 123 9.21 21.61 8.99
CA ALA A 123 8.83 22.80 9.73
C ALA A 123 9.01 22.65 11.23
N LYS A 124 9.55 23.70 11.85
CA LYS A 124 9.61 23.84 13.31
C LYS A 124 8.98 25.16 13.71
N ILE A 125 7.90 25.09 14.48
CA ILE A 125 7.18 26.26 14.95
C ILE A 125 7.71 26.60 16.34
N ARG A 126 8.21 27.82 16.54
CA ARG A 126 8.77 28.23 17.84
C ARG A 126 8.04 29.45 18.39
N CYS A 127 7.62 29.39 19.65
CA CYS A 127 7.03 30.53 20.33
C CYS A 127 8.13 31.58 20.59
N LYS A 128 7.87 32.85 20.25
CA LYS A 128 8.86 33.92 20.44
C LYS A 128 9.08 34.26 21.92
N ASP A 129 8.05 34.10 22.75
CA ASP A 129 8.06 34.51 24.16
C ASP A 129 8.73 33.45 25.04
N CYS A 130 8.20 32.22 25.06
CA CYS A 130 8.76 31.16 25.90
C CYS A 130 9.82 30.29 25.21
N LYS A 131 10.15 30.56 23.95
CA LYS A 131 11.14 29.85 23.12
C LYS A 131 10.88 28.35 22.91
N LYS A 132 9.76 27.80 23.38
CA LYS A 132 9.36 26.40 23.15
C LYS A 132 9.10 26.14 21.68
N SER A 133 9.51 24.97 21.21
CA SER A 133 9.27 24.52 19.83
C SER A 133 8.19 23.44 19.80
N TYR A 134 7.40 23.48 18.75
CA TYR A 134 6.26 22.64 18.51
C TYR A 134 6.40 21.98 17.13
N ARG A 135 5.95 20.73 17.08
CA ARG A 135 5.56 20.05 15.85
C ARG A 135 4.32 20.69 15.27
N VAL A 136 4.15 20.61 13.96
CA VAL A 136 3.04 21.24 13.23
C VAL A 136 1.71 20.65 13.67
N SER A 137 1.61 19.32 13.69
CA SER A 137 0.46 18.59 14.23
C SER A 137 0.10 19.05 15.65
N SER A 138 1.07 19.02 16.57
CA SER A 138 0.84 19.45 17.96
C SER A 138 0.48 20.92 18.08
N PHE A 139 0.97 21.78 17.19
CA PHE A 139 0.62 23.20 17.17
C PHE A 139 -0.85 23.42 16.75
N LEU A 140 -1.30 22.68 15.74
CA LEU A 140 -2.70 22.70 15.29
C LEU A 140 -3.65 22.14 16.35
N ASP A 141 -3.30 21.01 16.97
CA ASP A 141 -4.15 20.36 17.98
C ASP A 141 -4.32 21.24 19.25
N ASN A 142 -3.36 22.13 19.54
CA ASN A 142 -3.44 23.11 20.63
C ASN A 142 -4.17 24.41 20.22
N GLY A 143 -4.86 24.43 19.08
CA GLY A 143 -5.61 25.60 18.61
C GLY A 143 -4.73 26.80 18.25
N LYS A 144 -3.48 26.57 17.82
CA LYS A 144 -2.50 27.61 17.45
C LYS A 144 -2.07 28.51 18.63
N VAL A 145 -2.27 28.06 19.87
CA VAL A 145 -1.90 28.80 21.09
C VAL A 145 -0.76 28.13 21.84
N CYS A 146 0.16 28.93 22.36
CA CYS A 146 1.27 28.42 23.16
C CYS A 146 0.80 28.07 24.59
N LYS A 147 1.49 27.16 25.27
CA LYS A 147 1.23 26.89 26.70
C LYS A 147 1.44 28.11 27.60
N CYS A 148 2.16 29.13 27.14
CA CYS A 148 2.33 30.40 27.85
C CYS A 148 1.26 31.46 27.50
N GLY A 149 0.23 31.11 26.73
CA GLY A 149 -0.84 32.02 26.29
C GLY A 149 -0.49 32.91 25.10
N SER A 150 0.73 32.83 24.58
CA SER A 150 1.16 33.62 23.43
C SER A 150 0.67 33.04 22.10
N SER A 151 0.31 33.94 21.18
CA SER A 151 0.02 33.69 19.77
C SER A 151 1.18 34.06 18.83
N ASN A 152 2.32 34.49 19.36
CA ASN A 152 3.44 34.97 18.56
C ASN A 152 4.45 33.85 18.28
N PHE A 153 4.43 33.34 17.05
CA PHE A 153 5.28 32.24 16.61
C PHE A 153 6.24 32.65 15.50
N GLU A 154 7.38 31.97 15.45
CA GLU A 154 8.34 32.01 14.34
C GLU A 154 8.32 30.67 13.60
N PHE A 155 8.29 30.72 12.28
CA PHE A 155 8.48 29.57 11.40
C PHE A 155 9.97 29.39 11.13
N LYS A 156 10.49 28.19 11.41
CA LYS A 156 11.89 27.84 11.15
C LYS A 156 11.99 26.54 10.37
N ILE A 157 12.91 26.52 9.41
CA ILE A 157 13.25 25.32 8.67
C ILE A 157 14.10 24.42 9.55
N ASN A 158 13.72 23.15 9.66
CA ASN A 158 14.45 22.13 10.39
C ASN A 158 15.54 21.51 9.50
N HIS A 159 16.71 22.16 9.44
CA HIS A 159 17.84 21.68 8.66
C HIS A 159 18.40 20.32 9.11
N SER A 160 18.13 19.91 10.35
CA SER A 160 18.49 18.58 10.87
C SER A 160 17.48 17.49 10.54
N GLY A 161 16.28 17.86 10.06
CA GLY A 161 15.22 16.91 9.70
C GLY A 161 15.51 16.20 8.38
N VAL A 162 15.02 14.97 8.26
CA VAL A 162 15.09 14.23 6.99
C VAL A 162 13.81 14.49 6.21
N HIS A 163 13.85 15.49 5.32
CA HIS A 163 12.71 15.86 4.49
C HIS A 163 13.10 16.01 3.01
N ARG A 164 12.14 15.71 2.14
CA ARG A 164 12.20 15.90 0.68
C ARG A 164 10.87 16.51 0.26
N LEU A 165 10.82 17.83 0.12
CA LEU A 165 9.62 18.51 -0.34
C LEU A 165 9.43 18.35 -1.85
N GLU A 166 10.54 18.16 -2.56
CA GLU A 166 10.61 18.07 -4.01
C GLU A 166 9.84 16.86 -4.56
N ILE A 167 9.60 15.83 -3.74
CA ILE A 167 8.86 14.64 -4.16
C ILE A 167 7.33 14.80 -4.04
N ILE A 168 6.85 15.74 -3.23
CA ILE A 168 5.42 15.90 -2.93
C ILE A 168 4.58 16.14 -4.20
N PRO A 169 5.00 17.00 -5.15
CA PRO A 169 4.24 17.25 -6.40
C PRO A 169 4.07 16.00 -7.27
N TYR A 170 4.97 15.03 -7.12
CA TYR A 170 5.00 13.79 -7.91
C TYR A 170 4.28 12.63 -7.22
N LEU A 171 3.78 12.82 -5.99
CA LEU A 171 2.97 11.82 -5.30
C LEU A 171 1.57 11.72 -5.94
N PRO A 172 1.01 10.50 -6.07
CA PRO A 172 -0.36 10.31 -6.56
C PRO A 172 -1.38 10.65 -5.46
N LEU A 173 -1.50 11.93 -5.08
CA LEU A 173 -2.41 12.41 -4.03
C LEU A 173 -3.87 12.03 -4.32
N SER A 174 -4.30 12.07 -5.58
CA SER A 174 -5.63 11.64 -6.04
C SER A 174 -5.76 10.13 -6.29
N GLY A 175 -4.76 9.34 -5.90
CA GLY A 175 -4.73 7.91 -6.17
C GLY A 175 -4.66 7.56 -7.66
N ASN A 176 -4.20 8.48 -8.52
CA ASN A 176 -4.02 8.28 -9.96
C ASN A 176 -2.74 7.48 -10.33
N TYR A 177 -2.26 6.63 -9.42
CA TYR A 177 -1.02 5.86 -9.56
C TYR A 177 -0.96 5.03 -10.85
N MET A 178 -2.08 4.46 -11.30
CA MET A 178 -2.14 3.68 -12.55
C MET A 178 -1.90 4.54 -13.79
N VAL A 179 -2.37 5.78 -13.77
CA VAL A 179 -2.19 6.75 -14.87
C VAL A 179 -0.74 7.21 -14.90
N LEU A 180 -0.16 7.53 -13.73
CA LEU A 180 1.26 7.87 -13.64
C LEU A 180 2.13 6.69 -14.11
N MET A 181 1.83 5.47 -13.68
CA MET A 181 2.55 4.27 -14.11
C MET A 181 2.44 3.99 -15.61
N SER A 182 1.26 4.22 -16.22
CA SER A 182 1.06 3.96 -17.65
C SER A 182 1.80 4.98 -18.52
N GLY A 183 1.91 6.23 -18.06
CA GLY A 183 2.63 7.32 -18.71
C GLY A 183 4.16 7.19 -18.67
N LEU A 184 4.72 6.25 -17.88
CA LEU A 184 6.16 6.04 -17.82
C LEU A 184 6.72 5.48 -19.14
N SER A 185 7.81 6.09 -19.61
CA SER A 185 8.62 5.57 -20.72
C SER A 185 9.26 4.21 -20.38
N SER A 186 9.84 3.53 -21.38
CA SER A 186 10.57 2.26 -21.14
C SER A 186 11.65 2.43 -20.06
N TRP A 187 12.40 3.54 -20.13
CA TRP A 187 13.42 3.88 -19.14
C TRP A 187 12.80 4.22 -17.78
N GLY A 188 11.70 4.98 -17.74
CA GLY A 188 10.99 5.28 -16.50
C GLY A 188 10.47 4.01 -15.79
N ARG A 189 9.96 3.03 -16.54
CA ARG A 189 9.52 1.74 -15.98
C ARG A 189 10.67 0.94 -15.38
N GLU A 190 11.85 1.01 -15.99
CA GLU A 190 13.05 0.35 -15.48
C GLU A 190 13.55 1.03 -14.19
N SER A 191 13.61 2.37 -14.18
CA SER A 191 13.93 3.15 -12.98
C SER A 191 12.94 2.89 -11.84
N PHE A 192 11.63 2.86 -12.14
CA PHE A 192 10.58 2.52 -11.18
C PHE A 192 10.79 1.13 -10.56
N LYS A 193 11.08 0.11 -11.37
CA LYS A 193 11.38 -1.24 -10.86
C LYS A 193 12.62 -1.25 -9.97
N ARG A 194 13.67 -0.52 -10.35
CA ARG A 194 14.91 -0.42 -9.55
C ARG A 194 14.63 0.19 -8.19
N VAL A 195 13.94 1.34 -8.14
CA VAL A 195 13.57 2.00 -6.87
C VAL A 195 12.69 1.08 -6.02
N LEU A 196 11.67 0.45 -6.61
CA LEU A 196 10.78 -0.48 -5.91
C LEU A 196 11.54 -1.68 -5.31
N ASN A 197 12.54 -2.20 -6.03
CA ASN A 197 13.37 -3.31 -5.56
C ASN A 197 14.31 -2.90 -4.41
N VAL A 198 14.84 -1.67 -4.45
CA VAL A 198 15.64 -1.11 -3.35
C VAL A 198 14.78 -0.96 -2.09
N LEU A 199 13.59 -0.37 -2.21
CA LEU A 199 12.66 -0.16 -1.09
C LEU A 199 12.20 -1.47 -0.44
N LYS A 200 12.02 -2.52 -1.24
CA LYS A 200 11.60 -3.84 -0.74
C LYS A 200 12.73 -4.63 -0.07
N GLN A 201 13.99 -4.22 -0.23
CA GLN A 201 15.22 -4.91 0.17
C GLN A 201 15.23 -6.43 -0.09
N GLN A 202 16.09 -6.85 -1.04
CA GLN A 202 16.26 -8.27 -1.40
C GLN A 202 17.16 -9.07 -0.44
N ARG A 203 17.50 -8.58 0.76
CA ARG A 203 18.32 -9.39 1.67
C ARG A 203 17.53 -10.65 2.04
N ARG A 204 18.09 -11.82 1.78
CA ARG A 204 17.51 -13.11 2.16
C ARG A 204 17.48 -13.14 3.70
N GLY A 205 16.32 -12.99 4.33
CA GLY A 205 16.22 -13.16 5.78
C GLY A 205 16.37 -14.63 6.18
N VAL A 206 16.32 -14.86 7.49
CA VAL A 206 16.40 -16.21 8.08
C VAL A 206 15.32 -17.11 7.49
N VAL A 207 15.65 -18.37 7.20
CA VAL A 207 14.68 -19.37 6.73
C VAL A 207 13.63 -19.58 7.82
N LYS A 208 12.37 -19.27 7.52
CA LYS A 208 11.22 -19.40 8.44
C LYS A 208 10.62 -20.80 8.39
N THR A 209 10.44 -21.34 7.19
CA THR A 209 9.97 -22.71 6.97
C THR A 209 10.60 -23.25 5.70
N VAL A 210 10.71 -24.57 5.63
CA VAL A 210 11.08 -25.25 4.39
C VAL A 210 9.97 -26.21 4.04
N THR A 211 9.51 -26.12 2.80
CA THR A 211 8.51 -27.02 2.26
C THR A 211 9.20 -27.99 1.32
N PRO A 212 9.60 -29.18 1.79
CA PRO A 212 9.98 -30.26 0.89
C PRO A 212 8.80 -30.72 0.04
N ILE A 213 9.06 -30.87 -1.25
CA ILE A 213 8.21 -31.58 -2.20
C ILE A 213 8.74 -33.00 -2.27
N VAL A 214 7.97 -33.94 -1.74
CA VAL A 214 8.37 -35.34 -1.65
C VAL A 214 7.57 -36.22 -2.58
N LYS A 215 8.24 -37.22 -3.14
CA LYS A 215 7.66 -38.28 -3.94
C LYS A 215 7.76 -39.59 -3.18
N TYR A 216 6.63 -40.25 -2.96
CA TYR A 216 6.59 -41.56 -2.32
C TYR A 216 5.55 -42.47 -3.00
N LYS A 217 5.70 -43.78 -2.82
CA LYS A 217 4.76 -44.77 -3.36
C LYS A 217 3.71 -45.11 -2.30
N GLU A 218 2.45 -44.98 -2.66
CA GLU A 218 1.31 -45.35 -1.83
C GLU A 218 0.33 -46.12 -2.71
N ASN A 219 -0.04 -47.34 -2.30
CA ASN A 219 -0.97 -48.21 -3.04
C ASN A 219 -0.60 -48.41 -4.53
N GLY A 220 0.70 -48.63 -4.82
CA GLY A 220 1.20 -48.86 -6.17
C GLY A 220 1.28 -47.62 -7.08
N ARG A 221 0.78 -46.46 -6.65
CA ARG A 221 0.86 -45.19 -7.37
C ARG A 221 1.92 -44.28 -6.76
N THR A 222 2.59 -43.50 -7.60
CA THR A 222 3.60 -42.55 -7.16
C THR A 222 2.93 -41.20 -6.91
N ILE A 223 2.99 -40.70 -5.69
CA ILE A 223 2.32 -39.48 -5.25
C ILE A 223 3.38 -38.42 -4.95
N THR A 224 3.18 -37.20 -5.46
CA THR A 224 3.98 -36.01 -5.13
C THR A 224 3.20 -35.13 -4.16
N LYS A 225 3.76 -34.86 -2.98
CA LYS A 225 3.10 -34.09 -1.92
C LYS A 225 4.01 -32.98 -1.39
N ARG A 226 3.42 -31.81 -1.14
CA ARG A 226 4.08 -30.70 -0.42
C ARG A 226 3.91 -30.92 1.07
N VAL A 227 5.01 -30.95 1.82
CA VAL A 227 4.99 -31.14 3.27
C VAL A 227 5.62 -29.91 3.91
N PRO A 228 4.86 -29.06 4.63
CA PRO A 228 5.47 -27.96 5.36
C PRO A 228 6.24 -28.50 6.56
N LEU A 229 7.52 -28.13 6.68
CA LEU A 229 8.34 -28.36 7.87
C LEU A 229 8.75 -27.01 8.47
N ASP A 230 8.64 -26.92 9.80
CA ASP A 230 9.05 -25.72 10.55
C ASP A 230 10.57 -25.59 10.60
N SER A 231 11.06 -24.37 10.89
CA SER A 231 12.50 -24.05 10.91
C SER A 231 13.33 -24.86 11.90
N GLU A 232 12.71 -25.45 12.92
CA GLU A 232 13.40 -26.29 13.92
C GLU A 232 13.92 -27.60 13.31
N PHE A 233 13.34 -28.05 12.21
CA PHE A 233 13.79 -29.23 11.47
C PHE A 233 14.80 -28.87 10.38
N ALA A 234 15.37 -27.65 10.43
CA ALA A 234 16.16 -27.13 9.32
C ALA A 234 17.41 -27.95 8.99
N ASP A 235 17.97 -28.58 10.01
CA ASP A 235 19.18 -29.37 9.87
C ASP A 235 18.89 -30.88 9.70
N SER A 236 17.62 -31.30 9.74
CA SER A 236 17.22 -32.73 9.75
C SER A 236 15.94 -33.06 8.96
N TYR A 237 15.67 -32.35 7.84
CA TYR A 237 14.48 -32.59 7.02
C TYR A 237 14.30 -34.04 6.56
N GLU A 238 15.40 -34.73 6.26
CA GLU A 238 15.36 -36.08 5.70
C GLU A 238 14.90 -37.12 6.72
N ASP A 239 15.32 -36.98 7.98
CA ASP A 239 14.93 -37.88 9.07
C ASP A 239 13.46 -37.75 9.42
N GLU A 240 12.94 -36.52 9.46
CA GLU A 240 11.52 -36.26 9.72
C GLU A 240 10.62 -36.77 8.58
N LEU A 241 11.06 -36.62 7.33
CA LEU A 241 10.34 -37.16 6.17
C LEU A 241 10.34 -38.68 6.13
N ARG A 242 11.46 -39.32 6.50
CA ARG A 242 11.57 -40.79 6.61
C ARG A 242 10.73 -41.34 7.77
N ARG A 243 10.59 -40.61 8.87
CA ARG A 243 9.66 -40.94 9.96
C ARG A 243 8.19 -40.91 9.50
N ARG A 244 7.80 -39.87 8.74
CA ARG A 244 6.39 -39.69 8.34
C ARG A 244 5.94 -40.58 7.17
N PHE A 245 6.82 -40.85 6.21
CA PHE A 245 6.44 -41.50 4.94
C PHE A 245 7.29 -42.75 4.61
N GLY A 246 8.21 -43.15 5.51
CA GLY A 246 9.03 -44.35 5.36
C GLY A 246 10.30 -44.16 4.53
N LYS A 247 11.10 -45.24 4.39
CA LYS A 247 12.42 -45.22 3.72
C LYS A 247 12.36 -45.03 2.19
N GLY A 248 11.18 -45.10 1.58
CA GLY A 248 10.99 -45.01 0.12
C GLY A 248 10.76 -43.59 -0.42
N VAL A 249 10.93 -42.58 0.42
CA VAL A 249 10.65 -41.16 0.11
C VAL A 249 11.83 -40.54 -0.63
N ARG A 250 11.55 -39.84 -1.74
CA ARG A 250 12.54 -39.01 -2.45
C ARG A 250 12.13 -37.55 -2.38
N ILE A 251 13.05 -36.68 -1.98
CA ILE A 251 12.85 -35.23 -2.02
C ILE A 251 13.15 -34.76 -3.45
N GLU A 252 12.15 -34.20 -4.15
CA GLU A 252 12.34 -33.65 -5.50
C GLU A 252 12.84 -32.20 -5.45
N ARG A 253 12.33 -31.39 -4.52
CA ARG A 253 12.69 -29.98 -4.39
C ARG A 253 12.46 -29.48 -2.98
N LEU A 254 13.32 -28.57 -2.52
CA LEU A 254 13.12 -27.78 -1.30
C LEU A 254 12.70 -26.36 -1.67
N GLU A 255 11.56 -25.92 -1.14
CA GLU A 255 11.14 -24.51 -1.20
C GLU A 255 11.45 -23.83 0.13
N PHE A 256 12.41 -22.91 0.12
CA PHE A 256 12.80 -22.14 1.31
C PHE A 256 11.95 -20.88 1.44
N HIS A 257 11.13 -20.81 2.47
CA HIS A 257 10.38 -19.61 2.82
C HIS A 257 11.19 -18.80 3.81
N ARG A 258 11.80 -17.72 3.35
CA ARG A 258 12.64 -16.83 4.17
C ARG A 258 11.85 -15.66 4.72
N THR A 259 12.23 -15.17 5.90
CA THR A 259 11.80 -13.84 6.35
C THR A 259 12.27 -12.80 5.33
N LYS A 260 11.42 -11.83 5.03
CA LYS A 260 11.77 -10.72 4.14
C LYS A 260 12.09 -9.52 5.02
N PRO A 261 13.37 -9.15 5.21
CA PRO A 261 13.72 -7.88 5.81
C PRO A 261 13.28 -6.77 4.84
N THR A 262 12.09 -6.22 5.05
CA THR A 262 11.58 -5.10 4.27
C THR A 262 11.73 -3.83 5.08
N ILE A 263 12.38 -2.79 4.53
CA ILE A 263 12.46 -1.46 5.17
C ILE A 263 11.05 -0.88 5.31
N ILE A 264 10.23 -1.03 4.26
CA ILE A 264 8.81 -0.63 4.25
C ILE A 264 8.00 -1.85 3.80
N ASN A 265 7.10 -2.33 4.66
CA ASN A 265 6.25 -3.50 4.36
C ASN A 265 4.92 -3.12 3.65
N ASP A 266 4.61 -1.83 3.54
CA ASP A 266 3.39 -1.37 2.87
C ASP A 266 3.58 -1.21 1.36
N LYS A 267 2.76 -1.93 0.58
CA LYS A 267 2.78 -1.90 -0.89
C LYS A 267 2.44 -0.51 -1.43
N HIS A 268 1.46 0.16 -0.83
CA HIS A 268 0.97 1.46 -1.32
C HIS A 268 2.07 2.52 -1.16
N THR A 269 2.72 2.54 0.00
CA THR A 269 3.85 3.41 0.32
C THR A 269 5.04 3.17 -0.59
N CYS A 270 5.46 1.91 -0.77
CA CYS A 270 6.57 1.59 -1.69
C CYS A 270 6.32 2.09 -3.11
N THR A 271 5.09 1.93 -3.61
CA THR A 271 4.72 2.32 -4.98
C THR A 271 4.65 3.84 -5.12
N ASN A 272 4.06 4.53 -4.14
CA ASN A 272 3.98 6.00 -4.15
C ASN A 272 5.36 6.63 -4.10
N LEU A 273 6.25 6.13 -3.24
CA LEU A 273 7.65 6.58 -3.21
C LEU A 273 8.35 6.28 -4.53
N ALA A 274 8.21 5.07 -5.07
CA ALA A 274 8.83 4.73 -6.35
C ALA A 274 8.33 5.61 -7.51
N LEU A 275 7.05 5.98 -7.52
CA LEU A 275 6.50 6.94 -8.50
C LEU A 275 7.06 8.35 -8.30
N ALA A 276 7.20 8.81 -7.06
CA ALA A 276 7.65 10.17 -6.79
C ALA A 276 9.14 10.41 -7.07
N TYR A 277 9.92 9.34 -7.26
CA TYR A 277 11.35 9.39 -7.58
C TYR A 277 11.69 9.14 -9.07
N VAL A 278 10.69 8.93 -9.92
CA VAL A 278 10.85 8.57 -11.34
C VAL A 278 10.24 9.63 -12.23
#